data_AF-A0A2D6X724-F1
#
_entry.id   AF-A0A2D6X724-F1
#
_cell.length_a   1.000
_cell.length_b   1.000
_cell.length_c   1.000
_cell.angle_alpha   90.00
_cell.angle_beta   90.00
_cell.angle_gamma   90.00
#
_symmetry.space_group_name_H-M   'P 1'
#
loop_
_entity.id
_entity.type
_entity.pdbx_description
1 polymer ?
#
loop_
_entity_poly.entity_id
_entity_poly.type
_entity_poly.pdbx_seq_one_letter_code
_entity_poly.pdbx_strand_id
1 'polypeptide(L)'
;MDELISNLEHCLSIFEAPTVASTEHNLYFIKSSISQFVIPYLNRKGISMGMDILSLDNKYLVTSQADMKKIIEWDWTDNRKYVAEKYDCDNFAFSFKAMVDRKFGVNNVGLVIDYSAGHAYNIIVFNDGTVRLFEPQSDKWPRIGTGMYKFEEGKILI
;
A
#
# COMPACT_ATOMS: atom_id res chain seq x y z
N MET A 1 24.09 -20.18 28.95
CA MET A 1 22.77 -19.64 29.36
C MET A 1 22.62 -18.23 28.82
N ASP A 2 23.62 -17.37 29.02
CA ASP A 2 23.65 -16.00 28.48
C ASP A 2 23.61 -15.93 26.94
N GLU A 3 24.32 -16.83 26.26
CA GLU A 3 24.27 -16.93 24.78
C GLU A 3 22.90 -17.38 24.26
N LEU A 4 22.21 -18.25 25.02
CA LEU A 4 20.87 -18.73 24.65
C LEU A 4 19.82 -17.61 24.84
N ILE A 5 19.95 -16.82 25.91
CA ILE A 5 19.11 -15.66 26.19
C ILE A 5 19.36 -14.58 25.14
N SER A 6 20.62 -14.27 24.83
CA SER A 6 20.97 -13.30 23.79
C SER A 6 20.45 -13.70 22.41
N ASN A 7 20.54 -14.98 22.05
CA ASN A 7 19.96 -15.49 20.81
C ASN A 7 18.43 -15.42 20.79
N LEU A 8 17.76 -15.68 21.93
CA LEU A 8 16.31 -15.55 22.05
C LEU A 8 15.85 -14.09 21.97
N GLU A 9 16.54 -13.16 22.65
CA GLU A 9 16.26 -11.73 22.58
C GLU A 9 16.47 -11.19 21.16
N HIS A 10 17.54 -11.64 20.49
CA HIS A 10 17.76 -11.32 19.08
C HIS A 10 16.64 -11.85 18.20
N CYS A 11 16.22 -13.12 18.36
CA CYS A 11 15.08 -13.68 17.64
C CYS A 11 13.77 -12.95 17.94
N LEU A 12 13.51 -12.57 19.19
CA LEU A 12 12.30 -11.83 19.59
C LEU A 12 12.29 -10.41 19.00
N SER A 13 13.45 -9.75 18.93
CA SER A 13 13.57 -8.42 18.32
C SER A 13 13.21 -8.40 16.82
N ILE A 14 13.37 -9.54 16.12
CA ILE A 14 12.92 -9.69 14.72
C ILE A 14 11.39 -9.66 14.61
N PHE A 15 10.67 -10.09 15.66
CA PHE A 15 9.20 -10.10 15.69
C PHE A 15 8.60 -8.81 16.23
N GLU A 16 9.40 -7.91 16.79
CA GLU A 16 8.93 -6.60 17.25
C GLU A 16 8.71 -5.68 16.05
N ALA A 17 7.46 -5.21 15.90
CA ALA A 17 7.12 -4.26 14.85
C ALA A 17 7.87 -2.93 15.09
N PRO A 18 8.45 -2.31 14.05
CA PRO A 18 9.15 -1.06 14.22
C PRO A 18 8.20 0.06 14.67
N THR A 19 8.70 0.96 15.51
CA THR A 19 7.97 2.18 15.83
C THR A 19 7.90 3.08 14.60
N VAL A 20 6.68 3.51 14.26
CA VAL A 20 6.40 4.42 13.15
C VAL A 20 5.63 5.63 13.65
N ALA A 21 5.91 6.79 13.06
CA ALA A 21 5.12 7.99 13.30
C ALA A 21 3.92 8.04 12.36
N SER A 22 2.84 8.69 12.80
CA SER A 22 1.69 8.98 11.95
C SER A 22 1.13 10.38 12.21
N THR A 23 0.50 10.94 11.19
CA THR A 23 -0.21 12.23 11.24
C THR A 23 -1.64 12.00 10.77
N GLU A 24 -2.62 12.62 11.41
CA GLU A 24 -4.01 12.57 10.95
C GLU A 24 -4.24 13.56 9.80
N HIS A 25 -4.84 13.08 8.71
CA HIS A 25 -5.42 13.90 7.65
C HIS A 25 -6.88 13.53 7.38
N ASN A 26 -7.61 14.45 6.75
CA ASN A 26 -9.00 14.22 6.38
C ASN A 26 -9.11 13.60 4.98
N LEU A 27 -10.32 13.15 4.65
CA LEU A 27 -10.63 12.56 3.35
C LEU A 27 -10.30 13.47 2.15
N TYR A 28 -10.47 14.79 2.31
CA TYR A 28 -10.16 15.74 1.24
C TYR A 28 -8.68 15.67 0.85
N PHE A 29 -7.78 15.67 1.84
CA PHE A 29 -6.34 15.52 1.60
C PHE A 29 -6.03 14.24 0.81
N ILE A 30 -6.56 13.10 1.24
CA ILE A 30 -6.33 11.80 0.57
C ILE A 30 -6.82 11.82 -0.88
N LYS A 31 -8.06 12.26 -1.11
CA LYS A 31 -8.62 12.33 -2.47
C LYS A 31 -7.86 13.30 -3.35
N SER A 32 -7.48 14.46 -2.83
CA SER A 32 -6.70 15.47 -3.57
C SER A 32 -5.31 14.94 -3.94
N SER A 33 -4.61 14.27 -3.02
CA SER A 33 -3.31 13.64 -3.31
C SER A 33 -3.41 12.58 -4.41
N ILE A 34 -4.40 11.68 -4.32
CA ILE A 34 -4.60 10.67 -5.38
C ILE A 34 -4.96 11.34 -6.71
N SER A 35 -5.85 12.34 -6.70
CA SER A 35 -6.25 13.06 -7.92
C SER A 35 -5.05 13.75 -8.58
N GLN A 36 -4.21 14.43 -7.81
CA GLN A 36 -3.01 15.10 -8.31
C GLN A 36 -1.98 14.12 -8.89
N PHE A 37 -1.86 12.92 -8.30
CA PHE A 37 -1.01 11.86 -8.81
C PHE A 37 -1.50 11.31 -10.17
N VAL A 38 -2.82 11.20 -10.36
CA VAL A 38 -3.42 10.44 -11.46
C VAL A 38 -3.79 11.31 -12.66
N ILE A 39 -4.31 12.53 -12.44
CA ILE A 39 -4.77 13.44 -13.50
C ILE A 39 -3.74 13.65 -14.61
N PRO A 40 -2.44 13.88 -14.33
CA PRO A 40 -1.45 14.06 -15.39
C PRO A 40 -1.32 12.85 -16.31
N TYR A 41 -1.48 11.63 -15.77
CA TYR A 41 -1.44 10.40 -16.56
C TYR A 41 -2.68 10.26 -17.43
N LEU A 42 -3.88 10.41 -16.85
CA LEU A 42 -5.14 10.30 -17.59
C LEU A 42 -5.25 11.32 -18.72
N ASN A 43 -4.86 12.58 -18.46
CA ASN A 43 -4.84 13.63 -19.47
C ASN A 43 -3.93 13.28 -20.65
N ARG A 44 -2.74 12.72 -20.40
CA ARG A 44 -1.84 12.26 -21.48
C ARG A 44 -2.42 11.11 -22.29
N LYS A 45 -3.26 10.28 -21.68
CA LYS A 45 -3.93 9.14 -22.33
C LYS A 45 -5.25 9.49 -22.99
N GLY A 46 -5.79 10.69 -22.75
CA GLY A 46 -7.11 11.09 -23.23
C GLY A 46 -8.25 10.34 -22.53
N ILE A 47 -8.03 9.86 -21.30
CA ILE A 47 -9.03 9.13 -20.52
C ILE A 47 -9.81 10.14 -19.66
N SER A 48 -11.13 10.21 -19.85
CA SER A 48 -12.01 11.14 -19.14
C SER A 48 -12.56 10.60 -17.83
N MET A 49 -12.69 9.28 -17.70
CA MET A 49 -13.11 8.57 -16.50
C MET A 49 -12.07 7.50 -16.21
N GLY A 50 -11.26 7.71 -15.17
CA GLY A 50 -10.22 6.79 -14.74
C GLY A 50 -10.69 5.89 -13.60
N MET A 51 -9.84 5.70 -12.61
CA MET A 51 -10.17 4.95 -11.40
C MET A 51 -11.22 5.66 -10.53
N ASP A 52 -12.24 4.94 -10.08
CA ASP A 52 -13.18 5.47 -9.09
C ASP A 52 -12.66 5.28 -7.67
N ILE A 53 -12.64 6.34 -6.88
CA ILE A 53 -12.20 6.31 -5.48
C ILE A 53 -13.39 6.08 -4.54
N LEU A 54 -13.42 4.90 -3.93
CA LEU A 54 -14.32 4.51 -2.85
C LEU A 54 -13.61 4.72 -1.51
N SER A 55 -14.05 5.73 -0.77
CA SER A 55 -13.48 6.04 0.52
C SER A 55 -14.20 5.30 1.62
N LEU A 56 -13.43 4.57 2.44
CA LEU A 56 -13.93 3.78 3.55
C LEU A 56 -13.95 4.57 4.85
N ASP A 57 -13.16 5.64 4.94
CA ASP A 57 -13.01 6.49 6.12
C ASP A 57 -13.11 7.98 5.79
N ASN A 58 -13.35 8.80 6.82
CA ASN A 58 -13.27 10.26 6.73
C ASN A 58 -11.96 10.84 7.28
N LYS A 59 -11.19 10.03 8.01
CA LYS A 59 -9.94 10.39 8.70
C LYS A 59 -8.91 9.30 8.47
N TYR A 60 -7.69 9.72 8.22
CA TYR A 60 -6.60 8.82 7.86
C TYR A 60 -5.37 9.13 8.70
N LEU A 61 -4.88 8.14 9.43
CA LEU A 61 -3.55 8.16 10.02
C LEU A 61 -2.57 7.75 8.91
N VAL A 62 -1.76 8.71 8.48
CA VAL A 62 -0.79 8.53 7.39
C VAL A 62 0.63 8.57 7.94
N THR A 63 1.54 7.86 7.29
CA THR A 63 2.95 7.83 7.68
C THR A 63 3.87 8.40 6.60
N SER A 64 5.14 8.58 6.94
CA SER A 64 6.16 9.04 6.00
C SER A 64 6.61 7.90 5.07
N GLN A 65 7.27 8.22 3.96
CA GLN A 65 7.89 7.19 3.12
C GLN A 65 8.97 6.40 3.87
N ALA A 66 9.70 7.05 4.78
CA ALA A 66 10.75 6.41 5.57
C ALA A 66 10.16 5.40 6.56
N ASP A 67 9.05 5.74 7.22
CA ASP A 67 8.38 4.84 8.14
C ASP A 67 7.63 3.71 7.40
N MET A 68 6.98 4.00 6.27
CA MET A 68 6.40 2.94 5.43
C MET A 68 7.47 1.96 4.93
N LYS A 69 8.68 2.44 4.64
CA LYS A 69 9.80 1.56 4.31
C LYS A 69 10.12 0.60 5.46
N LYS A 70 10.15 1.06 6.71
CA LYS A 70 10.33 0.18 7.88
C LYS A 70 9.19 -0.85 7.98
N ILE A 71 7.96 -0.45 7.70
CA ILE A 71 6.80 -1.34 7.70
C ILE A 71 6.98 -2.44 6.67
N ILE A 72 7.36 -2.09 5.44
CA ILE A 72 7.57 -3.06 4.35
C ILE A 72 8.74 -3.99 4.66
N GLU A 73 9.86 -3.48 5.18
CA GLU A 73 11.01 -4.31 5.56
C GLU A 73 10.69 -5.30 6.71
N TRP A 74 9.70 -4.97 7.55
CA TRP A 74 9.21 -5.85 8.60
C TRP A 74 8.08 -6.78 8.12
N ASP A 75 7.33 -6.38 7.09
CA ASP A 75 6.24 -7.15 6.53
C ASP A 75 6.74 -8.42 5.84
N TRP A 76 6.01 -9.52 6.01
CA TRP A 76 6.38 -10.81 5.40
C TRP A 76 5.34 -11.24 4.36
N THR A 77 4.57 -10.30 3.79
CA THR A 77 3.56 -10.61 2.79
C THR A 77 4.20 -11.15 1.51
N ASP A 78 5.36 -10.61 1.12
CA ASP A 78 6.19 -11.03 -0.03
C ASP A 78 6.72 -12.48 0.09
N ASN A 79 6.93 -12.97 1.31
CA ASN A 79 7.37 -14.34 1.58
C ASN A 79 6.28 -15.40 1.31
N ARG A 80 5.04 -14.98 1.02
CA ARG A 80 3.97 -15.90 0.67
C ARG A 80 4.09 -16.35 -0.78
N LYS A 81 3.77 -17.61 -1.03
CA LYS A 81 3.75 -18.16 -2.38
C LYS A 81 2.46 -17.77 -3.10
N TYR A 82 2.60 -17.20 -4.30
CA TYR A 82 1.48 -17.01 -5.21
C TYR A 82 0.82 -18.35 -5.57
N VAL A 83 -0.50 -18.40 -5.44
CA VAL A 83 -1.32 -19.53 -5.87
C VAL A 83 -2.53 -18.97 -6.62
N ALA A 84 -2.56 -19.19 -7.94
CA ALA A 84 -3.64 -18.71 -8.81
C ALA A 84 -5.03 -19.03 -8.21
N GLU A 85 -5.91 -18.02 -8.21
CA GLU A 85 -7.31 -18.08 -7.74
C GLU A 85 -7.50 -18.46 -6.26
N LYS A 86 -6.43 -18.54 -5.46
CA LYS A 86 -6.47 -18.91 -4.03
C LYS A 86 -5.72 -17.94 -3.12
N TYR A 87 -4.57 -17.49 -3.60
CA TYR A 87 -3.74 -16.48 -2.97
C TYR A 87 -2.97 -15.77 -4.09
N ASP A 88 -3.70 -14.98 -4.85
CA ASP A 88 -3.20 -14.21 -5.97
C ASP A 88 -3.25 -12.71 -5.68
N CYS A 89 -3.18 -11.88 -6.73
CA CYS A 89 -2.83 -10.47 -6.62
C CYS A 89 -3.68 -9.69 -5.61
N ASP A 90 -4.99 -9.94 -5.59
CA ASP A 90 -5.92 -9.29 -4.67
C ASP A 90 -5.69 -9.72 -3.22
N ASN A 91 -5.40 -11.00 -2.96
CA ASN A 91 -5.10 -11.50 -1.62
C ASN A 91 -3.82 -10.88 -1.05
N PHE A 92 -2.77 -10.68 -1.87
CA PHE A 92 -1.58 -9.95 -1.42
C PHE A 92 -1.92 -8.50 -1.08
N ALA A 93 -2.67 -7.80 -1.94
CA ALA A 93 -3.04 -6.40 -1.72
C ALA A 93 -3.95 -6.18 -0.50
N PHE A 94 -4.91 -7.08 -0.27
CA PHE A 94 -5.73 -7.11 0.94
C PHE A 94 -4.90 -7.40 2.19
N SER A 95 -4.02 -8.40 2.13
CA SER A 95 -3.21 -8.82 3.27
C SER A 95 -2.26 -7.72 3.71
N PHE A 96 -1.61 -7.05 2.77
CA PHE A 96 -0.76 -5.90 3.08
C PHE A 96 -1.55 -4.77 3.74
N LYS A 97 -2.67 -4.31 3.13
CA LYS A 97 -3.52 -3.25 3.73
C LYS A 97 -3.98 -3.62 5.14
N ALA A 98 -4.47 -4.84 5.35
CA ALA A 98 -4.98 -5.30 6.64
C ALA A 98 -3.86 -5.46 7.69
N MET A 99 -2.67 -5.91 7.28
CA MET A 99 -1.52 -6.02 8.16
C MET A 99 -1.10 -4.63 8.64
N VAL A 100 -0.94 -3.69 7.71
CA VAL A 100 -0.49 -2.32 8.00
C VAL A 100 -1.42 -1.65 9.02
N ASP A 101 -2.73 -1.73 8.80
CA ASP A 101 -3.74 -1.24 9.72
C ASP A 101 -3.64 -1.91 11.10
N ARG A 102 -3.67 -3.25 11.14
CA ARG A 102 -3.69 -4.01 12.40
C ARG A 102 -2.42 -3.84 13.24
N LYS A 103 -1.26 -3.66 12.61
CA LYS A 103 0.04 -3.66 13.30
C LYS A 103 0.57 -2.26 13.59
N PHE A 104 0.25 -1.28 12.74
CA PHE A 104 0.80 0.06 12.84
C PHE A 104 -0.27 1.13 13.06
N GLY A 105 -1.55 0.79 12.96
CA GLY A 105 -2.66 1.73 13.17
C GLY A 105 -2.71 2.85 12.13
N VAL A 106 -2.18 2.60 10.92
CA VAL A 106 -2.25 3.54 9.80
C VAL A 106 -3.11 2.94 8.70
N ASN A 107 -4.05 3.73 8.19
CA ASN A 107 -5.05 3.31 7.19
C ASN A 107 -4.83 4.00 5.84
N ASN A 108 -3.61 4.50 5.58
CA ASN A 108 -3.24 5.24 4.37
C ASN A 108 -2.88 4.37 3.15
N VAL A 109 -3.07 3.05 3.26
CA VAL A 109 -2.89 2.08 2.19
C VAL A 109 -4.24 1.78 1.56
N GLY A 110 -4.41 2.13 0.29
CA GLY A 110 -5.56 1.77 -0.53
C GLY A 110 -5.34 0.45 -1.29
N LEU A 111 -6.43 -0.25 -1.56
CA LEU A 111 -6.50 -1.36 -2.52
C LEU A 111 -6.85 -0.80 -3.89
N VAL A 112 -6.08 -1.16 -4.90
CA VAL A 112 -6.36 -0.90 -6.31
C VAL A 112 -6.84 -2.18 -6.96
N ILE A 113 -8.00 -2.12 -7.61
CA ILE A 113 -8.51 -3.17 -8.51
C ILE A 113 -8.50 -2.57 -9.91
N ASP A 114 -7.50 -2.93 -10.71
CA ASP A 114 -7.23 -2.39 -12.03
C ASP A 114 -7.82 -3.31 -13.11
N TYR A 115 -9.02 -2.99 -13.58
CA TYR A 115 -9.74 -3.81 -14.56
C TYR A 115 -9.06 -3.80 -15.93
N SER A 116 -8.38 -2.70 -16.28
CA SER A 116 -7.70 -2.63 -17.57
C SER A 116 -6.41 -3.45 -17.60
N ALA A 117 -5.79 -3.70 -16.43
CA ALA A 117 -4.65 -4.60 -16.29
C ALA A 117 -5.02 -6.04 -15.91
N GLY A 118 -6.19 -6.26 -15.32
CA GLY A 118 -6.52 -7.55 -14.69
C GLY A 118 -5.60 -7.83 -13.50
N HIS A 119 -5.33 -6.81 -12.67
CA HIS A 119 -4.38 -6.88 -11.55
C HIS A 119 -4.91 -6.14 -10.33
N ALA A 120 -4.47 -6.58 -9.14
CA ALA A 120 -4.72 -5.88 -7.89
C ALA A 120 -3.41 -5.62 -7.15
N TYR A 121 -3.29 -4.42 -6.58
CA TYR A 121 -2.09 -3.92 -5.93
C TYR A 121 -2.48 -2.81 -4.96
N ASN A 122 -1.51 -2.14 -4.34
CA ASN A 122 -1.78 -1.06 -3.40
C ASN A 122 -1.43 0.32 -3.95
N ILE A 123 -2.11 1.34 -3.41
CA ILE A 123 -1.78 2.75 -3.57
C ILE A 123 -1.59 3.34 -2.18
N ILE A 124 -0.51 4.07 -1.95
CA ILE A 124 -0.16 4.58 -0.62
C ILE A 124 -0.08 6.11 -0.70
N VAL A 125 -0.80 6.78 0.20
CA VAL A 125 -0.74 8.24 0.38
C VAL A 125 0.13 8.57 1.59
N PHE A 126 1.16 9.38 1.40
CA PHE A 126 2.09 9.76 2.48
C PHE A 126 1.69 11.08 3.14
N ASN A 127 2.28 11.36 4.30
CA ASN A 127 2.03 12.58 5.08
C ASN A 127 2.44 13.89 4.40
N ASP A 128 3.30 13.83 3.39
CA ASP A 128 3.66 14.98 2.55
C ASP A 128 2.74 15.15 1.33
N GLY A 129 1.73 14.28 1.19
CA GLY A 129 0.78 14.26 0.07
C GLY A 129 1.30 13.51 -1.16
N THR A 130 2.54 12.99 -1.12
CA THR A 130 3.07 12.11 -2.17
C THR A 130 2.23 10.85 -2.25
N VAL A 131 2.07 10.30 -3.46
CA VAL A 131 1.35 9.05 -3.71
C VAL A 131 2.22 8.10 -4.50
N ARG A 132 2.22 6.82 -4.14
CA ARG A 132 2.95 5.78 -4.88
C ARG A 132 2.11 4.51 -4.99
N LEU A 133 2.28 3.79 -6.10
CA LEU A 133 1.78 2.42 -6.25
C LEU A 133 2.76 1.46 -5.59
N PHE A 134 2.25 0.39 -4.99
CA PHE A 134 3.03 -0.62 -4.30
C PHE A 134 2.60 -2.03 -4.73
N GLU A 135 3.57 -2.86 -5.08
CA GLU A 135 3.39 -4.27 -5.42
C GLU A 135 3.80 -5.16 -4.23
N PRO A 136 2.84 -5.64 -3.43
CA PRO A 136 3.09 -6.41 -2.20
C PRO A 136 3.67 -7.80 -2.44
N GLN A 137 3.68 -8.33 -3.67
CA GLN A 137 4.32 -9.62 -3.96
C GLN A 137 5.84 -9.54 -4.09
N SER A 138 6.40 -8.33 -4.23
CA SER A 138 7.83 -8.16 -4.53
C SER A 138 8.44 -6.89 -3.97
N ASP A 139 7.71 -6.18 -3.09
CA ASP A 139 8.09 -4.91 -2.49
C ASP A 139 8.54 -3.84 -3.48
N LYS A 140 7.91 -3.82 -4.65
CA LYS A 140 8.25 -2.88 -5.73
C LYS A 140 7.32 -1.68 -5.74
N TRP A 141 7.86 -0.59 -6.28
CA TRP A 141 7.13 0.67 -6.48
C TRP A 141 6.93 0.92 -7.97
N PRO A 142 5.95 0.26 -8.60
CA PRO A 142 5.70 0.40 -10.03
C PRO A 142 5.26 1.82 -10.40
N ARG A 143 5.43 2.16 -11.69
CA ARG A 143 4.94 3.41 -12.25
C ARG A 143 3.59 3.20 -12.90
N ILE A 144 2.72 4.20 -12.76
CA ILE A 144 1.44 4.25 -13.46
C ILE A 144 1.64 4.13 -14.98
N GLY A 145 0.79 3.36 -15.64
CA GLY A 145 0.81 3.11 -17.08
C GLY A 145 1.88 2.12 -17.56
N THR A 146 2.40 1.26 -16.69
CA THR A 146 3.44 0.28 -17.04
C THR A 146 2.99 -1.15 -16.72
N GLY A 147 3.27 -2.10 -17.62
CA GLY A 147 3.00 -3.53 -17.39
C GLY A 147 1.58 -3.82 -16.89
N MET A 148 1.49 -4.40 -15.69
CA MET A 148 0.25 -4.76 -14.99
C MET A 148 -0.34 -3.61 -14.14
N TYR A 149 0.13 -2.37 -14.33
CA TYR A 149 -0.26 -1.18 -13.56
C TYR A 149 -0.77 -0.10 -14.51
N LYS A 150 -1.80 -0.43 -15.29
CA LYS A 150 -2.31 0.47 -16.32
C LYS A 150 -3.02 1.67 -15.72
N PHE A 151 -3.81 1.45 -14.67
CA PHE A 151 -4.51 2.48 -13.91
C PHE A 151 -5.45 3.32 -14.80
N GLU A 152 -6.09 2.67 -15.77
CA GLU A 152 -6.95 3.32 -16.77
C GLU A 152 -8.44 3.16 -16.42
N GLU A 153 -8.83 2.04 -15.83
CA GLU A 153 -10.20 1.74 -15.42
C GLU A 153 -10.18 0.80 -14.22
N GLY A 154 -10.96 1.10 -13.17
CA GLY A 154 -10.97 0.29 -11.97
C GLY A 154 -11.50 1.01 -10.73
N LYS A 155 -11.24 0.40 -9.57
CA LYS A 155 -11.63 0.93 -8.26
C LYS A 155 -10.42 1.12 -7.36
N ILE A 156 -10.46 2.15 -6.54
CA ILE A 156 -9.55 2.36 -5.42
C ILE A 156 -10.38 2.34 -4.16
N LEU A 157 -10.12 1.40 -3.25
CA LEU A 157 -10.75 1.32 -1.95
C LEU A 157 -9.75 1.83 -0.91
N ILE A 158 -9.99 2.99 -0.31
CA ILE A 158 -9.07 3.59 0.67
C ILE A 158 -9.76 4.02 1.94
#